data_AF-V4R1Y4-F1
#
_entry.id   AF-V4R1Y4-F1
#
_cell.length_a   1.000
_cell.length_b   1.000
_cell.length_c   1.000
_cell.angle_alpha   90.00
_cell.angle_beta   90.00
_cell.angle_gamma   90.00
#
_symmetry.space_group_name_H-M   'P 1'
#
loop_
_entity.id
_entity.type
_entity.pdbx_description
1 polymer ?
#
loop_
_entity_poly.entity_id
_entity_poly.type
_entity_poly.pdbx_seq_one_letter_code
_entity_poly.pdbx_strand_id
1 'polypeptide(L)'
;MLKKVRLSFPNLRTKTAAVKGGKEKFGANFLLDPNKPAHKKLMDQIAKAVEAAEMKEFGKVGHIKKTVQDPKRKCYRKGETFANQDTGEVYDGYAGMVVVSASADRRPTLFNRAKEEVDLEDIEDVFYGGCVVDAKVSFFCISDKDKGGNGLFATVEAIRSWEEGESFGRAPTSSDEFDDDDDDGMDGGSSADDDDDLLG
;
A
#
# COMPACT_ATOMS: atom_id res chain seq x y z
N MET A 1 8.15 -15.96 3.34
CA MET A 1 6.99 -15.74 2.44
C MET A 1 5.82 -15.39 3.32
N LEU A 2 5.23 -14.21 3.11
CA LEU A 2 4.00 -13.78 3.74
C LEU A 2 2.85 -14.40 2.96
N LYS A 3 1.90 -15.02 3.65
CA LYS A 3 0.75 -15.67 3.01
C LYS A 3 -0.55 -15.04 3.49
N LYS A 4 -1.47 -14.78 2.56
CA LYS A 4 -2.81 -14.23 2.83
C LYS A 4 -2.81 -12.97 3.71
N VAL A 5 -1.89 -12.04 3.42
CA VAL A 5 -1.76 -10.77 4.15
C VAL A 5 -2.50 -9.66 3.40
N ARG A 6 -3.03 -8.67 4.14
CA ARG A 6 -3.77 -7.54 3.54
C ARG A 6 -2.76 -6.52 2.98
N LEU A 7 -2.95 -6.11 1.74
CA LEU A 7 -2.07 -5.18 1.03
C LEU A 7 -2.47 -3.73 1.35
N SER A 8 -1.50 -2.85 1.56
CA SER A 8 -1.74 -1.42 1.74
C SER A 8 -0.62 -0.59 1.12
N PHE A 9 -0.95 0.63 0.68
CA PHE A 9 -0.06 1.56 -0.05
C PHE A 9 0.78 0.86 -1.15
N PRO A 10 0.15 0.16 -2.11
CA PRO A 10 0.87 -0.52 -3.18
C PRO A 10 1.41 0.46 -4.21
N ASN A 11 2.72 0.71 -4.17
CA ASN A 11 3.46 1.49 -5.17
C ASN A 11 4.20 0.50 -6.08
N LEU A 12 3.44 -0.16 -6.95
CA LEU A 12 3.92 -1.29 -7.77
C LEU A 12 4.03 -0.94 -9.26
N ARG A 13 3.19 -0.02 -9.75
CA ARG A 13 3.23 0.50 -11.13
C ARG A 13 4.37 1.51 -11.32
N THR A 14 4.37 2.54 -10.48
CA THR A 14 5.36 3.63 -10.44
C THR A 14 6.14 3.62 -9.13
N LYS A 15 7.38 4.12 -9.18
CA LYS A 15 8.19 4.29 -7.98
C LYS A 15 7.73 5.54 -7.24
N THR A 16 7.79 5.48 -5.92
CA THR A 16 7.46 6.63 -5.06
C THR A 16 8.53 6.81 -4.00
N ALA A 17 8.79 8.05 -3.60
CA ALA A 17 9.64 8.34 -2.47
C ALA A 17 8.84 8.24 -1.16
N ALA A 18 9.32 7.47 -0.18
CA ALA A 18 8.68 7.36 1.12
C ALA A 18 8.75 8.66 1.96
N VAL A 19 9.66 9.56 1.61
CA VAL A 19 9.85 10.88 2.20
C VAL A 19 10.14 11.89 1.11
N LYS A 20 9.77 13.16 1.31
CA LYS A 20 10.05 14.25 0.36
C LYS A 20 11.56 14.32 0.08
N GLY A 21 11.95 14.20 -1.19
CA GLY A 21 13.36 14.18 -1.62
C GLY A 21 14.11 12.85 -1.41
N GLY A 22 13.42 11.79 -0.99
CA GLY A 22 13.99 10.46 -0.86
C GLY A 22 14.13 9.72 -2.19
N LYS A 23 14.86 8.59 -2.17
CA LYS A 23 14.98 7.72 -3.34
C LYS A 23 13.63 7.06 -3.64
N GLU A 24 13.19 7.20 -4.88
CA GLU A 24 11.97 6.55 -5.36
C GLU A 24 12.16 5.05 -5.48
N LYS A 25 11.23 4.29 -4.90
CA LYS A 25 11.25 2.82 -4.90
C LYS A 25 9.86 2.28 -5.14
N PHE A 26 9.81 1.03 -5.62
CA PHE A 26 8.60 0.24 -5.52
C PHE A 26 8.44 -0.23 -4.08
N GLY A 27 7.21 -0.39 -3.62
CA GLY A 27 6.99 -0.88 -2.26
C GLY A 27 5.54 -1.05 -1.92
N ALA A 28 5.32 -1.76 -0.81
CA ALA A 28 3.99 -1.95 -0.25
C ALA A 28 4.10 -2.26 1.25
N ASN A 29 2.98 -2.08 1.94
CA ASN A 29 2.80 -2.52 3.31
C ASN A 29 1.95 -3.79 3.33
N PHE A 30 2.37 -4.76 4.13
CA PHE A 30 1.68 -6.02 4.32
C PHE A 30 1.20 -6.12 5.76
N LEU A 31 -0.12 -6.20 5.94
CA LEU A 31 -0.77 -6.22 7.24
C LEU A 31 -1.05 -7.66 7.66
N LEU A 32 -0.61 -7.98 8.87
CA LEU A 32 -0.80 -9.25 9.56
C LEU A 32 -1.70 -9.03 10.76
N ASP A 33 -2.84 -9.72 10.76
CA ASP A 33 -3.73 -9.82 11.91
C ASP A 33 -3.17 -10.76 12.99
N PRO A 34 -2.72 -10.27 14.15
CA PRO A 34 -2.16 -11.10 15.22
C PRO A 34 -3.21 -12.02 15.86
N ASN A 35 -4.51 -11.82 15.63
CA ASN A 35 -5.55 -12.70 16.17
C ASN A 35 -5.73 -13.98 15.33
N LYS A 36 -5.30 -13.96 14.06
CA LYS A 36 -5.38 -15.13 13.18
C LYS A 36 -4.25 -16.13 13.46
N PRO A 37 -4.54 -17.41 13.76
CA PRO A 37 -3.51 -18.42 14.04
C PRO A 37 -2.47 -18.58 12.91
N ALA A 38 -2.90 -18.44 11.65
CA ALA A 38 -2.00 -18.50 10.50
C ALA A 38 -0.97 -17.36 10.51
N HIS A 39 -1.42 -16.15 10.89
CA HIS A 39 -0.56 -14.98 10.96
C HIS A 39 0.35 -15.01 12.20
N LYS A 40 -0.09 -15.56 13.33
CA LYS A 40 0.80 -15.81 14.47
C LYS A 40 2.01 -16.66 14.07
N LYS A 41 1.77 -17.78 13.38
CA LYS A 41 2.86 -18.62 12.84
C LYS A 41 3.75 -17.85 11.86
N LEU A 42 3.16 -16.98 11.05
CA LEU A 42 3.91 -16.13 10.12
C LEU A 42 4.76 -15.09 10.86
N MET A 43 4.26 -14.51 11.95
CA MET A 43 5.01 -13.60 12.82
C MET A 43 6.19 -14.30 13.48
N ASP A 44 6.03 -15.55 13.91
CA ASP A 44 7.16 -16.35 14.42
C ASP A 44 8.23 -16.60 13.34
N GLN A 45 7.81 -16.84 12.10
CA GLN A 45 8.72 -16.98 10.96
C GLN A 45 9.42 -15.67 10.62
N ILE A 46 8.71 -14.54 10.68
CA ILE A 46 9.28 -13.20 10.51
C ILE A 46 10.31 -12.93 11.60
N ALA A 47 9.98 -13.21 12.86
CA ALA A 47 10.91 -13.05 13.97
C ALA A 47 12.21 -13.81 13.71
N LYS A 48 12.14 -15.11 13.36
CA LYS A 48 13.32 -15.91 13.00
C LYS A 48 14.11 -15.33 11.82
N ALA A 49 13.44 -14.80 10.80
CA ALA A 49 14.11 -14.16 9.66
C ALA A 49 14.81 -12.86 10.05
N VAL A 50 14.21 -12.07 10.95
CA VAL A 50 14.82 -10.87 11.53
C VAL A 50 16.05 -11.24 12.37
N GLU A 51 15.94 -12.25 13.25
CA GLU A 51 17.06 -12.73 14.06
C GLU A 51 18.23 -13.21 13.18
N ALA A 52 17.94 -13.92 12.08
CA ALA A 52 18.96 -14.34 11.12
C ALA A 52 19.63 -13.14 10.42
N ALA A 53 18.85 -12.11 10.07
CA ALA A 53 19.39 -10.87 9.50
C ALA A 53 20.26 -10.10 10.50
N GLU A 54 19.85 -10.05 11.77
CA GLU A 54 20.63 -9.44 12.85
C GLU A 54 21.92 -10.21 13.14
N MET A 55 21.87 -11.54 13.15
CA MET A 55 23.08 -12.37 13.29
C MET A 55 24.05 -12.15 12.14
N LYS A 56 23.54 -12.04 10.91
CA LYS A 56 24.38 -11.81 9.72
C LYS A 56 25.08 -10.44 9.75
N GLU A 57 24.37 -9.39 10.15
CA GLU A 57 24.90 -8.01 10.12
C GLU A 57 25.68 -7.63 11.39
N PHE A 58 25.22 -8.08 12.56
CA PHE A 58 25.74 -7.63 13.86
C PHE A 58 26.38 -8.75 14.69
N GLY A 59 26.23 -10.02 14.30
CA GLY A 59 26.71 -11.17 15.07
C GLY A 59 25.92 -11.47 16.36
N LYS A 60 24.76 -10.81 16.55
CA LYS A 60 23.91 -10.95 17.75
C LYS A 60 22.44 -10.66 17.46
N VAL A 61 21.57 -11.48 18.06
CA VAL A 61 20.12 -11.29 18.05
C VAL A 61 19.67 -10.18 19.00
N GLY A 62 18.61 -9.46 18.64
CA GLY A 62 17.97 -8.43 19.45
C GLY A 62 18.70 -7.08 19.44
N HIS A 63 19.70 -6.93 18.58
CA HIS A 63 20.50 -5.70 18.48
C HIS A 63 19.69 -4.52 17.96
N ILE A 64 18.83 -4.73 16.96
CA ILE A 64 17.94 -3.69 16.42
C ILE A 64 16.95 -3.23 17.49
N LYS A 65 16.37 -4.17 18.26
CA LYS A 65 15.42 -3.83 19.33
C LYS A 65 16.03 -2.90 20.38
N LYS A 66 17.34 -3.06 20.67
CA LYS A 66 18.07 -2.25 21.66
C LYS A 66 18.59 -0.93 21.09
N THR A 67 19.04 -0.93 19.85
CA THR A 67 19.79 0.21 19.28
C THR A 67 18.97 1.12 18.40
N VAL A 68 17.87 0.63 17.83
CA VAL A 68 17.02 1.42 16.92
C VAL A 68 15.81 1.90 17.69
N GLN A 69 15.77 3.20 18.01
CA GLN A 69 14.62 3.82 18.66
C GLN A 69 13.60 4.34 17.65
N ASP A 70 14.07 4.85 16.51
CA ASP A 70 13.19 5.35 15.45
C ASP A 70 12.37 4.20 14.83
N PRO A 71 11.03 4.22 14.94
CA PRO A 71 10.18 3.21 14.32
C PRO A 71 10.32 3.21 12.79
N LYS A 72 10.61 4.34 12.15
CA LYS A 72 10.75 4.44 10.68
C LYS A 72 11.93 3.62 10.15
N ARG A 73 12.90 3.29 11.00
CA ARG A 73 14.04 2.40 10.68
C ARG A 73 13.74 0.92 10.95
N LYS A 74 12.48 0.55 11.15
CA LYS A 74 12.03 -0.83 11.30
C LYS A 74 10.94 -1.12 10.27
N CYS A 75 11.18 -2.09 9.39
CA CYS A 75 10.16 -2.57 8.45
C CYS A 75 9.05 -3.34 9.15
N TYR A 76 9.31 -3.93 10.31
CA TYR A 76 8.35 -4.70 11.10
C TYR A 76 7.87 -3.87 12.31
N ARG A 77 6.61 -3.45 12.27
CA ARG A 77 6.04 -2.46 13.20
C ARG A 77 4.62 -2.82 13.61
N LYS A 78 4.15 -2.23 14.71
CA LYS A 78 2.73 -2.29 15.05
C LYS A 78 1.94 -1.29 14.20
N GLY A 79 0.70 -1.63 13.88
CA GLY A 79 -0.16 -0.84 13.01
C GLY A 79 -0.50 0.53 13.59
N GLU A 80 -0.52 0.67 14.92
CA GLU A 80 -0.75 1.96 15.60
C GLU A 80 0.35 3.00 15.32
N THR A 81 1.51 2.57 14.79
CA THR A 81 2.57 3.51 14.36
C THR A 81 2.28 4.17 13.00
N PHE A 82 1.21 3.75 12.32
CA PHE A 82 0.74 4.30 11.07
C PHE A 82 -0.55 5.09 11.34
N ALA A 83 -0.35 6.33 11.75
CA ALA A 83 -1.43 7.27 12.04
C ALA A 83 -1.20 8.56 11.25
N ASN A 84 -2.30 9.26 10.97
CA ASN A 84 -2.25 10.61 10.45
C ASN A 84 -1.52 11.51 11.46
N GLN A 85 -0.57 12.31 10.99
CA GLN A 85 0.23 13.18 11.86
C GLN A 85 -0.57 14.35 12.42
N ASP A 86 -1.61 14.79 11.70
CA ASP A 86 -2.44 15.92 12.08
C ASP A 86 -3.58 15.51 13.02
N THR A 87 -4.27 14.40 12.73
CA THR A 87 -5.42 13.94 13.52
C THR A 87 -5.05 12.92 14.61
N GLY A 88 -3.89 12.26 14.49
CA GLY A 88 -3.48 11.16 15.38
C GLY A 88 -4.25 9.86 15.17
N GLU A 89 -5.18 9.82 14.20
CA GLU A 89 -6.00 8.65 13.92
C GLU A 89 -5.18 7.59 13.18
N VAL A 90 -5.24 6.36 13.68
CA VAL A 90 -4.62 5.20 13.05
C VAL A 90 -5.32 4.95 11.71
N TYR A 91 -4.54 4.66 10.66
CA TYR A 91 -5.11 4.39 9.34
C TYR A 91 -6.12 3.25 9.38
N ASP A 92 -7.10 3.33 8.50
CA ASP A 92 -8.13 2.30 8.41
C ASP A 92 -7.52 0.92 8.13
N GLY A 93 -8.01 -0.08 8.85
CA GLY A 93 -7.48 -1.44 8.85
C GLY A 93 -6.12 -1.65 9.53
N TYR A 94 -5.46 -0.62 10.07
CA TYR A 94 -4.17 -0.77 10.77
C TYR A 94 -4.31 -1.04 12.27
N ALA A 95 -5.42 -0.63 12.90
CA ALA A 95 -5.62 -0.81 14.34
C ALA A 95 -5.52 -2.30 14.74
N GLY A 96 -4.67 -2.61 15.72
CA GLY A 96 -4.44 -3.98 16.19
C GLY A 96 -3.68 -4.87 15.21
N MET A 97 -3.25 -4.38 14.04
CA MET A 97 -2.49 -5.14 13.06
C MET A 97 -0.98 -5.02 13.29
N VAL A 98 -0.22 -5.90 12.67
CA VAL A 98 1.24 -5.83 12.57
C VAL A 98 1.62 -5.66 11.11
N VAL A 99 2.54 -4.76 10.82
CA VAL A 99 2.85 -4.32 9.46
C VAL A 99 4.28 -4.71 9.11
N VAL A 100 4.45 -5.29 7.92
CA VAL A 100 5.75 -5.43 7.24
C VAL A 100 5.77 -4.46 6.07
N SER A 101 6.58 -3.40 6.16
CA SER A 101 6.82 -2.45 5.07
C SER A 101 8.02 -2.89 4.26
N ALA A 102 7.85 -3.16 2.96
CA ALA A 102 8.94 -3.61 2.10
C ALA A 102 9.08 -2.74 0.87
N SER A 103 10.31 -2.54 0.42
CA SER A 103 10.62 -1.70 -0.75
C SER A 103 11.71 -2.31 -1.62
N ALA A 104 11.68 -2.05 -2.91
CA ALA A 104 12.64 -2.58 -3.88
C ALA A 104 13.00 -1.51 -4.93
N ASP A 105 14.26 -1.52 -5.37
CA ASP A 105 14.74 -0.65 -6.44
C ASP A 105 14.26 -1.10 -7.83
N ARG A 106 14.01 -2.40 -8.00
CA ARG A 106 13.41 -3.00 -9.18
C ARG A 106 11.97 -3.41 -8.86
N ARG A 107 11.10 -3.41 -9.86
CA ARG A 107 9.71 -3.85 -9.68
C ARG A 107 9.72 -5.32 -9.23
N PRO A 108 8.99 -5.69 -8.16
CA PRO A 108 8.81 -7.10 -7.81
C PRO A 108 8.03 -7.81 -8.93
N THR A 109 8.23 -9.12 -9.09
CA THR A 109 7.40 -9.89 -10.03
C THR A 109 5.98 -10.00 -9.50
N LEU A 110 5.00 -9.64 -10.33
CA LEU A 110 3.60 -9.57 -9.94
C LEU A 110 2.82 -10.68 -10.61
N PHE A 111 2.12 -11.48 -9.83
CA PHE A 111 1.35 -12.62 -10.32
C PHE A 111 -0.13 -12.49 -9.96
N ASN A 112 -1.01 -12.87 -10.88
CA ASN A 112 -2.44 -12.98 -10.58
C ASN A 112 -2.73 -14.27 -9.77
N ARG A 113 -4.00 -14.51 -9.46
CA ARG A 113 -4.45 -15.73 -8.77
C ARG A 113 -4.11 -17.01 -9.53
N ALA A 114 -4.10 -16.97 -10.86
CA ALA A 114 -3.71 -18.08 -11.75
C ALA A 114 -2.19 -18.30 -11.86
N LYS A 115 -1.38 -17.43 -11.24
CA LYS A 115 0.10 -17.40 -11.29
C LYS A 115 0.67 -16.94 -12.64
N GLU A 116 -0.11 -16.19 -13.40
CA GLU A 116 0.33 -15.51 -14.61
C GLU A 116 0.87 -14.14 -14.23
N GLU A 117 1.87 -13.65 -14.96
CA GLU A 117 2.40 -12.31 -14.73
C GLU A 117 1.33 -11.26 -15.07
N VAL A 118 1.22 -10.23 -14.22
CA VAL A 118 0.26 -9.14 -14.41
C VAL A 118 0.89 -8.04 -15.25
N ASP A 119 0.20 -7.65 -16.31
CA ASP A 119 0.62 -6.55 -17.17
C ASP A 119 0.60 -5.21 -16.43
N LEU A 120 1.41 -4.28 -16.94
CA LEU A 120 1.63 -2.99 -16.31
C LEU A 120 0.38 -2.15 -16.09
N GLU A 121 -0.59 -2.31 -16.97
CA GLU A 121 -1.84 -1.55 -17.01
C GLU A 121 -2.83 -2.06 -15.96
N ASP A 122 -2.81 -3.38 -15.70
CA ASP A 122 -3.74 -4.05 -14.77
C ASP A 122 -3.22 -4.09 -13.32
N ILE A 123 -2.01 -3.59 -13.05
CA ILE A 123 -1.39 -3.65 -11.71
C ILE A 123 -2.29 -3.03 -10.65
N GLU A 124 -2.89 -1.88 -10.95
CA GLU A 124 -3.68 -1.13 -9.98
C GLU A 124 -5.05 -1.77 -9.72
N ASP A 125 -5.61 -2.43 -10.73
CA ASP A 125 -6.86 -3.19 -10.62
C ASP A 125 -6.67 -4.51 -9.83
N VAL A 126 -5.52 -5.17 -10.00
CA VAL A 126 -5.23 -6.44 -9.33
C VAL A 126 -4.65 -6.24 -7.93
N PHE A 127 -3.85 -5.19 -7.71
CA PHE A 127 -3.13 -4.93 -6.46
C PHE A 127 -3.51 -3.59 -5.84
N TYR A 128 -4.79 -3.42 -5.50
CA TYR A 128 -5.28 -2.26 -4.77
C TYR A 128 -5.09 -2.40 -3.25
N GLY A 129 -5.08 -1.27 -2.54
CA GLY A 129 -5.03 -1.25 -1.09
C GLY A 129 -6.30 -1.89 -0.52
N GLY A 130 -6.15 -2.96 0.25
CA GLY A 130 -7.26 -3.71 0.84
C GLY A 130 -7.36 -5.16 0.38
N CYS A 131 -6.82 -5.49 -0.79
CA CYS A 131 -6.83 -6.87 -1.30
C CYS A 131 -5.91 -7.79 -0.48
N VAL A 132 -6.12 -9.10 -0.62
CA VAL A 132 -5.33 -10.13 0.07
C VAL A 132 -4.31 -10.71 -0.90
N VAL A 133 -3.05 -10.77 -0.46
CA VAL A 133 -1.92 -11.23 -1.28
C VAL A 133 -1.01 -12.21 -0.56
N ASP A 134 -0.29 -12.99 -1.35
CA ASP A 134 0.94 -13.66 -0.92
C ASP A 134 2.14 -12.79 -1.34
N ALA A 135 3.11 -12.59 -0.46
CA ALA A 135 4.30 -11.79 -0.76
C ALA A 135 5.60 -12.50 -0.40
N LYS A 136 6.56 -12.50 -1.32
CA LYS A 136 7.93 -12.91 -1.05
C LYS A 136 8.74 -11.70 -0.63
N VAL A 137 9.15 -11.69 0.64
CA VAL A 137 9.95 -10.63 1.24
C VAL A 137 11.21 -11.19 1.87
N SER A 138 12.28 -10.40 1.80
CA SER A 138 13.60 -10.71 2.36
C SER A 138 14.00 -9.63 3.36
N PHE A 139 14.30 -10.02 4.59
CA PHE A 139 14.70 -9.10 5.66
C PHE A 139 16.21 -8.90 5.66
N PHE A 140 16.66 -7.66 5.88
CA PHE A 140 18.06 -7.33 6.01
C PHE A 140 18.25 -6.19 7.01
N CYS A 141 19.40 -6.21 7.68
CA CYS A 141 19.81 -5.11 8.55
C CYS A 141 20.83 -4.24 7.83
N ILE A 142 20.93 -2.99 8.25
CA ILE A 142 22.02 -2.09 7.88
C ILE A 142 22.65 -1.52 9.14
N SER A 143 23.94 -1.27 9.12
CA SER A 143 24.73 -0.64 10.20
C SER A 143 25.40 0.67 9.80
N ASP A 144 25.28 1.04 8.53
CA ASP A 144 25.97 2.16 7.88
C ASP A 144 25.54 3.53 8.43
N LYS A 145 26.49 4.24 9.05
CA LYS A 145 26.25 5.56 9.67
C LYS A 145 25.85 6.62 8.66
N ASP A 146 26.38 6.57 7.43
CA ASP A 146 26.05 7.54 6.39
C ASP A 146 24.60 7.38 5.91
N LYS A 147 24.03 6.18 6.10
CA LYS A 147 22.61 5.87 5.88
C LYS A 147 21.76 6.01 7.15
N GLY A 148 22.28 6.72 8.16
CA GLY A 148 21.62 6.96 9.44
C GLY A 148 21.72 5.82 10.46
N GLY A 149 22.69 4.92 10.30
CA GLY A 149 23.07 3.91 11.29
C GLY A 149 22.24 2.64 11.26
N ASN A 150 22.02 2.03 12.43
CA ASN A 150 21.37 0.73 12.53
C ASN A 150 19.91 0.78 12.04
N GLY A 151 19.46 -0.22 11.29
CA GLY A 151 18.07 -0.32 10.85
C GLY A 151 17.73 -1.72 10.36
N LEU A 152 16.44 -2.03 10.36
CA LEU A 152 15.86 -3.27 9.86
C LEU A 152 14.93 -2.94 8.71
N PHE A 153 15.21 -3.49 7.54
CA PHE A 153 14.46 -3.23 6.31
C PHE A 153 14.04 -4.55 5.66
N ALA A 154 13.09 -4.45 4.74
CA ALA A 154 12.64 -5.59 3.94
C ALA A 154 12.61 -5.21 2.46
N THR A 155 13.06 -6.14 1.62
CA THR A 155 12.92 -6.06 0.16
C THR A 155 11.75 -6.93 -0.27
N VAL A 156 10.89 -6.40 -1.14
CA VAL A 156 9.84 -7.18 -1.81
C VAL A 156 10.39 -7.74 -3.11
N GLU A 157 10.24 -9.05 -3.31
CA GLU A 157 10.75 -9.75 -4.50
C GLU A 157 9.64 -10.14 -5.46
N ALA A 158 8.50 -10.62 -4.92
CA ALA A 158 7.35 -10.99 -5.70
C ALA A 158 6.06 -10.86 -4.89
N ILE A 159 4.95 -10.58 -5.56
CA ILE A 159 3.61 -10.49 -4.97
C ILE A 159 2.65 -11.29 -5.85
N ARG A 160 1.76 -12.05 -5.23
CA ARG A 160 0.69 -12.79 -5.91
C ARG A 160 -0.66 -12.38 -5.34
N SER A 161 -1.62 -12.01 -6.19
CA SER A 161 -2.99 -11.76 -5.75
C SER A 161 -3.68 -13.05 -5.32
N TRP A 162 -4.47 -12.98 -4.26
CA TRP A 162 -5.14 -14.15 -3.68
C TRP A 162 -6.65 -14.00 -3.68
N GLU A 163 -7.15 -13.01 -2.94
CA GLU A 163 -8.58 -12.73 -2.77
C GLU A 163 -8.81 -11.22 -2.85
N GLU A 164 -9.95 -10.83 -3.42
CA GLU A 164 -10.44 -9.46 -3.31
C GLU A 164 -10.73 -9.14 -1.85
N GLY A 165 -10.55 -7.88 -1.48
CA GLY A 165 -10.76 -7.40 -0.12
C GLY A 165 -11.41 -6.04 -0.14
N GLU A 166 -11.92 -5.60 1.01
CA GLU A 166 -12.48 -4.26 1.14
C GLU A 166 -11.37 -3.22 0.91
N SER A 167 -11.62 -2.30 -0.03
CA SER A 167 -10.65 -1.29 -0.44
C SER A 167 -10.39 -0.27 0.66
N PHE A 168 -9.13 0.04 0.92
CA PHE A 168 -8.76 1.12 1.82
C PHE A 168 -8.95 2.49 1.15
N GLY A 169 -9.52 3.45 1.87
CA GLY A 169 -9.55 4.86 1.47
C GLY A 169 -10.61 5.24 0.43
N ARG A 170 -11.54 4.32 0.08
CA ARG A 170 -12.76 4.67 -0.65
C ARG A 170 -13.93 4.60 0.34
N ALA A 171 -14.56 5.74 0.63
CA ALA A 171 -15.99 5.67 0.94
C ALA A 171 -16.65 5.02 -0.29
N PRO A 172 -17.57 4.04 -0.15
CA PRO A 172 -18.28 3.53 -1.31
C PRO A 172 -18.93 4.72 -2.00
N THR A 173 -18.44 5.10 -3.19
CA THR A 173 -19.12 6.07 -4.04
C THR A 173 -20.39 5.36 -4.49
N SER A 174 -21.51 5.66 -3.81
CA SER A 174 -22.82 5.19 -4.22
C SER A 174 -23.22 5.96 -5.46
N SER A 175 -23.90 5.31 -6.41
CA SER A 175 -24.53 6.03 -7.54
C SER A 175 -25.51 7.11 -7.06
N ASP A 176 -26.05 6.99 -5.84
CA ASP A 176 -26.88 8.00 -5.17
C ASP A 176 -26.20 9.37 -4.95
N GLU A 177 -24.87 9.51 -5.11
CA GLU A 177 -24.18 10.81 -5.04
C GLU A 177 -24.13 11.54 -6.39
N PHE A 178 -24.51 10.86 -7.48
CA PHE A 178 -24.92 11.52 -8.71
C PHE A 178 -26.40 11.80 -8.55
N ASP A 179 -26.77 13.03 -8.14
CA ASP A 179 -28.13 13.53 -8.35
C ASP A 179 -28.45 13.25 -9.83
N ASP A 180 -29.53 12.52 -10.09
CA ASP A 180 -30.03 12.33 -11.44
C ASP A 180 -30.16 13.73 -12.05
N ASP A 181 -29.43 14.00 -13.13
CA ASP A 181 -29.67 15.20 -13.95
C ASP A 181 -31.12 15.08 -14.44
N ASP A 182 -32.05 15.74 -13.73
CA ASP A 182 -33.43 15.96 -14.15
C ASP A 182 -33.38 16.77 -15.46
N ASP A 183 -33.33 16.04 -16.57
CA ASP A 183 -33.75 16.49 -17.89
C ASP A 183 -35.27 16.66 -17.86
N ASP A 184 -35.74 17.86 -17.54
CA ASP A 184 -37.14 18.27 -17.72
C ASP A 184 -37.25 19.70 -18.28
N GLY A 185 -37.17 19.79 -19.61
CA GLY A 185 -38.19 20.44 -20.44
C GLY A 185 -38.30 21.97 -20.47
N MET A 186 -37.83 22.58 -21.56
CA MET A 186 -38.51 23.73 -22.19
C MET A 186 -38.55 23.54 -23.71
N ASP A 187 -39.66 22.92 -24.12
CA ASP A 187 -40.16 22.67 -25.47
C ASP A 187 -40.65 23.97 -26.17
N GLY A 188 -40.30 24.08 -27.45
CA GLY A 188 -41.10 24.54 -28.60
C GLY A 188 -42.12 25.70 -28.52
N GLY A 189 -42.00 26.64 -29.48
CA GLY A 189 -43.11 27.38 -30.10
C GLY A 189 -42.80 28.84 -30.48
N SER A 190 -42.34 29.13 -31.72
CA SER A 190 -43.07 29.76 -32.87
C SER A 190 -43.68 31.14 -32.55
N SER A 191 -43.62 32.21 -33.35
CA SER A 191 -43.73 32.40 -34.81
C SER A 191 -43.40 33.89 -35.11
N ALA A 192 -42.60 34.22 -36.12
CA ALA A 192 -43.00 34.75 -37.44
C ALA A 192 -43.56 36.18 -37.47
N ASP A 193 -42.96 36.96 -38.37
CA ASP A 193 -43.50 38.04 -39.22
C ASP A 193 -43.08 39.51 -38.97
N ASP A 194 -42.63 40.10 -40.10
CA ASP A 194 -42.48 41.51 -40.54
C ASP A 194 -41.58 42.46 -39.71
N ASP A 195 -40.72 43.33 -40.28
CA ASP A 195 -40.89 44.14 -41.49
C ASP A 195 -39.57 44.35 -42.27
N ASP A 196 -39.76 44.37 -43.60
CA ASP A 196 -38.90 44.87 -44.66
C ASP A 196 -39.04 46.41 -44.73
N ASP A 197 -37.97 47.21 -44.58
CA ASP A 197 -37.88 48.61 -45.07
C ASP A 197 -36.43 49.13 -44.88
N LEU A 198 -35.62 49.32 -45.92
CA LEU A 198 -35.55 50.46 -46.85
C LEU A 198 -34.42 51.45 -46.49
N LEU A 199 -33.40 51.47 -47.34
CA LEU A 199 -32.51 52.57 -47.77
C LEU A 199 -32.16 53.69 -46.77
N GLY A 200 -30.85 53.86 -46.55
CA GLY A 200 -30.19 55.08 -46.12
C GLY A 200 -28.71 55.04 -46.39
#